data_AF-A0A1J3CFR3-F1
#
_entry.id   AF-A0A1J3CFR3-F1
#
_cell.length_a   1.000
_cell.length_b   1.000
_cell.length_c   1.000
_cell.angle_alpha   90.00
_cell.angle_beta   90.00
_cell.angle_gamma   90.00
#
_symmetry.space_group_name_H-M   'P 1'
#
loop_
_entity.id
_entity.type
_entity.pdbx_description
1 polymer ?
#
loop_
_entity_poly.entity_id
_entity_poly.type
_entity_poly.pdbx_seq_one_letter_code
_entity_poly.pdbx_strand_id
1 'polypeptide(L)' 'EVKLSEGYYVMNPEKAVEMVDENTICVAAILGSTLNGEFEDVKLLNDLLVEKNKETGWDTPIHVDAASGGFIAPFLY' A
#
# COMPACT_ATOMS: atom_id res chain seq x y z
N GLU A 1 10.61 3.80 3.41
CA GLU A 1 10.43 3.21 2.07
C GLU A 1 10.69 1.71 2.13
N VAL A 2 9.78 0.91 1.57
CA VAL A 2 10.00 -0.53 1.40
C VAL A 2 10.88 -0.73 0.16
N LYS A 3 12.02 -1.40 0.31
CA LYS A 3 12.96 -1.61 -0.79
C LYS A 3 12.42 -2.65 -1.78
N LEU A 4 12.54 -2.33 -3.06
CA LEU A 4 12.28 -3.25 -4.17
C LEU A 4 13.31 -4.38 -4.21
N SER A 5 12.93 -5.50 -4.84
CA SER A 5 13.83 -6.60 -5.14
C SER A 5 13.69 -7.04 -6.60
N GLU A 6 14.71 -7.70 -7.14
CA GLU A 6 14.63 -8.25 -8.49
C GLU A 6 13.43 -9.20 -8.60
N GLY A 7 12.57 -9.00 -9.61
CA GLY A 7 11.32 -9.74 -9.79
C GLY A 7 10.15 -9.29 -8.90
N TYR A 8 10.32 -8.25 -8.07
CA TYR A 8 9.26 -7.68 -7.22
C TYR A 8 9.37 -6.14 -7.16
N TYR A 9 8.65 -5.47 -8.06
CA TYR A 9 8.81 -4.04 -8.35
C TYR A 9 7.69 -3.15 -7.79
N VAL A 10 6.86 -3.72 -6.92
CA VAL A 10 5.82 -3.02 -6.14
C VAL A 10 6.12 -3.12 -4.64
N MET A 11 5.48 -2.29 -3.82
CA MET A 11 5.63 -2.38 -2.36
C MET A 11 5.08 -3.71 -1.84
N ASN A 12 5.88 -4.42 -1.04
CA ASN A 12 5.40 -5.59 -0.29
C ASN A 12 4.55 -5.13 0.92
N PRO A 13 3.26 -5.50 1.01
CA PRO A 13 2.37 -5.04 2.08
C PRO A 13 2.80 -5.44 3.49
N GLU A 14 3.34 -6.64 3.69
CA GLU A 14 3.81 -7.12 4.99
C GLU A 14 4.95 -6.25 5.51
N LYS A 15 5.96 -6.00 4.67
CA LYS A 15 7.08 -5.11 5.01
C LYS A 15 6.63 -3.67 5.25
N ALA A 16 5.64 -3.20 4.50
CA ALA A 16 5.09 -1.86 4.71
C ALA A 16 4.46 -1.74 6.10
N VAL A 17 3.64 -2.72 6.48
CA VAL A 17 2.97 -2.76 7.79
C VAL A 17 3.99 -2.93 8.92
N GLU A 18 5.04 -3.73 8.74
CA GLU A 18 6.14 -3.84 9.72
C GLU A 18 6.81 -2.49 10.02
N MET A 19 6.97 -1.63 9.01
CA MET A 19 7.60 -0.32 9.14
C MET A 19 6.72 0.75 9.81
N VAL A 20 5.40 0.52 9.96
CA VAL A 20 4.49 1.47 10.60
C VAL A 20 4.81 1.60 12.09
N ASP A 21 4.85 2.83 12.58
CA ASP A 21 5.02 3.19 13.99
C ASP A 21 3.98 4.26 14.42
N GLU A 22 4.02 4.67 15.70
CA GLU A 22 3.09 5.67 16.25
C GLU A 22 3.23 7.07 15.64
N ASN A 23 4.32 7.33 14.91
CA ASN A 23 4.57 8.61 14.23
C ASN A 23 4.18 8.55 12.74
N THR A 24 3.74 7.39 12.26
CA THR A 24 3.39 7.19 10.85
C THR A 24 2.06 7.85 10.53
N ILE A 25 2.09 8.91 9.73
CA ILE A 25 0.90 9.70 9.38
C ILE A 25 -0.03 9.00 8.38
N CYS A 26 0.50 8.13 7.52
CA CYS A 26 -0.24 7.28 6.59
C CYS A 26 0.69 6.26 5.93
N VAL A 27 0.09 5.23 5.31
CA VAL A 27 0.77 4.41 4.30
C VAL A 27 0.26 4.79 2.92
N ALA A 28 1.17 5.13 2.01
CA ALA A 28 0.82 5.48 0.64
C ALA A 28 1.01 4.25 -0.28
N ALA A 29 -0.08 3.69 -0.80
CA ALA A 29 -0.06 2.62 -1.78
C ALA A 29 -0.25 3.18 -3.20
N ILE A 30 0.33 2.53 -4.20
CA ILE A 30 0.34 3.00 -5.60
C ILE A 30 -0.53 2.08 -6.47
N LEU A 31 -1.63 2.61 -6.99
CA LEU A 31 -2.50 1.93 -7.94
C LEU A 31 -2.06 2.28 -9.36
N GLY A 32 -0.97 1.66 -9.82
CA GLY A 32 -0.39 1.85 -11.15
C GLY A 32 1.02 2.41 -11.09
N SER A 33 1.98 1.54 -10.77
CA SER A 33 3.41 1.87 -10.67
C SER A 33 3.93 2.51 -11.96
N THR A 34 4.73 3.56 -11.82
CA THR A 34 5.39 4.21 -12.97
C THR A 34 6.50 3.35 -13.60
N LEU A 35 6.97 2.30 -12.92
CA LEU A 35 8.03 1.42 -13.39
C LEU A 35 7.52 0.31 -14.33
N ASN A 36 6.43 -0.35 -13.95
CA ASN A 36 5.91 -1.53 -14.65
C ASN A 36 4.39 -1.53 -14.85
N GLY A 37 3.67 -0.48 -14.41
CA GLY A 37 2.22 -0.37 -14.52
C GLY A 37 1.42 -1.24 -13.54
N GLU A 38 2.10 -1.97 -12.65
CA GLU A 38 1.47 -2.91 -11.73
C GLU A 38 0.67 -2.20 -10.63
N PHE A 39 -0.42 -2.83 -10.19
CA PHE A 39 -1.24 -2.36 -9.07
C PHE A 39 -0.70 -2.97 -7.77
N GLU A 40 -0.40 -2.14 -6.78
CA GLU A 40 -0.14 -2.63 -5.44
C GLU A 40 -1.40 -3.27 -4.84
N ASP A 41 -1.21 -4.29 -4.00
CA ASP A 41 -2.31 -4.98 -3.33
C ASP A 41 -2.83 -4.15 -2.15
N VAL A 42 -3.60 -3.13 -2.47
CA VAL A 42 -4.23 -2.21 -1.50
C VAL A 42 -5.15 -2.98 -0.54
N LYS A 43 -5.79 -4.06 -1.00
CA LYS A 43 -6.67 -4.87 -0.15
C LYS A 43 -5.88 -5.60 0.92
N LEU A 44 -4.82 -6.32 0.53
CA LEU A 44 -3.96 -7.02 1.49
C LEU A 44 -3.32 -6.03 2.47
N LEU A 45 -2.86 -4.87 1.98
CA LEU A 45 -2.34 -3.80 2.84
C LEU A 45 -3.37 -3.37 3.87
N ASN A 46 -4.62 -3.08 3.45
CA ASN A 46 -5.70 -2.72 4.37
C ASN A 46 -5.94 -3.80 5.44
N ASP A 47 -6.04 -5.06 5.02
CA ASP A 47 -6.38 -6.15 5.93
C ASP A 47 -5.29 -6.31 7.01
N LEU A 48 -4.01 -6.24 6.64
CA LEU A 48 -2.89 -6.29 7.58
C LEU A 48 -2.83 -5.07 8.50
N LEU A 49 -3.10 -3.88 7.95
CA LEU A 49 -3.00 -2.64 8.69
C LEU A 49 -4.17 -2.45 9.67
N VAL A 50 -5.36 -2.98 9.35
CA VAL A 50 -6.50 -3.08 10.28
C VAL A 50 -6.14 -3.96 11.48
N GLU A 51 -5.51 -5.12 11.27
CA GLU A 51 -5.07 -5.97 12.39
C GLU A 51 -4.03 -5.25 13.27
N LYS A 52 -3.02 -4.61 12.65
CA LYS A 52 -2.04 -3.81 13.40
C LYS A 52 -2.70 -2.68 14.19
N ASN A 53 -3.65 -1.95 13.58
CA ASN A 53 -4.38 -0.89 14.27
C ASN A 53 -5.21 -1.39 15.46
N LYS A 54 -5.77 -2.62 15.39
CA LYS A 54 -6.46 -3.23 16.55
C LYS A 54 -5.50 -3.50 17.71
N GLU A 55 -4.26 -3.87 17.41
CA GLU A 55 -3.23 -4.17 18.41
C GLU A 55 -2.63 -2.89 19.01
N THR A 56 -2.37 -1.88 18.18
CA THR A 56 -1.60 -0.70 18.58
C THR A 56 -2.46 0.50 18.96
N GLY A 57 -3.69 0.59 18.44
CA GLY A 57 -4.58 1.73 18.61
C GLY A 57 -4.15 3.00 17.86
N TRP A 58 -3.18 2.92 16.92
CA TRP A 58 -2.64 4.10 16.22
C TRP A 58 -3.55 4.67 15.13
N ASP A 59 -4.48 3.87 14.61
CA ASP A 59 -5.42 4.26 13.56
C ASP A 59 -4.73 4.85 12.32
N THR A 60 -3.62 4.24 11.90
CA THR A 60 -2.86 4.71 10.73
C THR A 60 -3.72 4.58 9.45
N PRO A 61 -3.86 5.64 8.64
CA PRO A 61 -4.69 5.60 7.43
C PRO A 61 -3.90 5.14 6.18
N ILE A 62 -4.63 4.81 5.11
CA ILE A 62 -4.07 4.53 3.78
C ILE A 62 -4.45 5.64 2.80
N HIS A 63 -3.46 6.16 2.06
CA HIS A 63 -3.68 6.96 0.85
C HIS A 63 -3.37 6.09 -0.37
N VAL A 64 -4.25 6.11 -1.37
CA VAL A 64 -4.01 5.41 -2.64
C VAL A 64 -3.64 6.44 -3.71
N ASP A 65 -2.37 6.45 -4.11
CA ASP A 65 -1.92 7.18 -5.29
C ASP A 65 -2.37 6.41 -6.54
N ALA A 66 -3.52 6.82 -7.06
CA ALA A 66 -4.14 6.27 -8.24
C ALA A 66 -3.99 7.21 -9.45
N ALA A 67 -2.88 7.93 -9.57
CA ALA A 67 -2.66 8.91 -10.64
C ALA A 67 -2.96 8.37 -12.05
N SER A 68 -2.59 7.10 -12.31
CA SER A 68 -2.91 6.39 -13.54
C SER A 68 -4.07 5.40 -13.35
N GLY A 69 -3.95 4.46 -12.42
CA GLY A 69 -4.91 3.37 -12.24
C GLY A 69 -6.31 3.82 -11.80
N GLY A 70 -6.46 5.04 -11.25
CA GLY A 70 -7.75 5.58 -10.81
C GLY A 70 -8.76 5.79 -11.94
N PHE A 71 -8.30 5.94 -13.19
CA PHE A 71 -9.17 6.01 -14.37
C PHE A 71 -9.06 4.76 -15.26
N ILE A 72 -8.48 3.67 -14.75
CA ILE A 72 -8.38 2.37 -15.44
C ILE A 72 -9.18 1.32 -14.66
N ALA A 73 -8.87 1.17 -13.37
CA ALA A 73 -9.46 0.16 -12.51
C ALA A 73 -11.00 0.18 -12.50
N PRO A 74 -11.68 1.34 -12.35
CA PRO A 74 -13.14 1.38 -12.28
C PRO A 74 -13.90 0.91 -13.53
N PHE A 75 -13.21 0.76 -14.67
CA PHE A 75 -13.83 0.39 -15.94
C PHE A 75 -13.47 -1.02 -16.38
N LEU A 76 -12.38 -1.59 -15.86
CA LEU A 76 -11.84 -2.87 -16.30
C LEU A 76 -11.84 -3.95 -15.23
N TYR A 77 -11.96 -3.58 -13.95
CA TYR A 77 -11.85 -4.49 -12.80
C TYR A 77 -12.96 -4.27 -11.78
#